data_AF-A0A501QEL5-F1
#
_entry.id   AF-A0A501QEL5-F1
#
_cell.length_a   1.000
_cell.length_b   1.000
_cell.length_c   1.000
_cell.angle_alpha   90.00
_cell.angle_beta   90.00
_cell.angle_gamma   90.00
#
_symmetry.space_group_name_H-M   'P 1'
#
loop_
_entity.id
_entity.type
_entity.pdbx_description
1 polymer ?
#
loop_
_entity_poly.entity_id
_entity_poly.type
_entity_poly.pdbx_seq_one_letter_code
_entity_poly.pdbx_strand_id
1 'polypeptide(L)'
;MKDKIKIKLKLSPHGRFISLIFALSCIIYASQNRKLSDFLLNSGKIILVIYSIIFIALFFIVKKTKNFSFPKKLIIALLLIVALGPIYYSIGVVINDVYLYVKSPTISRNWSAFITVFSILILGLLLFYVRLKFRCVYGISEAAVGIFIAMHKVIFIEPSDLLTSEFYIAILTASIFLVVRGFDNIYVGLTKELDPVAQKFLAIFEK
;
A
#
# COMPACT_ATOMS: atom_id res chain seq x y z
N MET A 1 -25.52 -23.93 -8.56
CA MET A 1 -24.13 -24.05 -9.06
C MET A 1 -23.25 -23.03 -8.33
N LYS A 2 -22.56 -23.45 -7.26
CA LYS A 2 -21.59 -22.65 -6.51
C LYS A 2 -20.23 -23.29 -6.68
N ASP A 3 -19.65 -23.19 -7.87
CA ASP A 3 -18.26 -23.58 -8.08
C ASP A 3 -17.38 -22.57 -7.36
N LYS A 4 -16.87 -22.97 -6.20
CA LYS A 4 -15.88 -22.21 -5.44
C LYS A 4 -14.61 -22.12 -6.28
N ILE A 5 -14.46 -21.04 -7.04
CA ILE A 5 -13.22 -20.71 -7.72
C ILE A 5 -12.16 -20.47 -6.63
N LYS A 6 -11.38 -21.50 -6.31
CA LYS A 6 -10.18 -21.39 -5.47
C LYS A 6 -9.12 -20.66 -6.29
N ILE A 7 -9.14 -19.32 -6.25
CA ILE A 7 -8.05 -18.51 -6.77
C ILE A 7 -6.85 -18.70 -5.83
N LYS A 8 -6.06 -19.75 -6.09
CA LYS A 8 -4.71 -19.88 -5.55
C LYS A 8 -3.84 -18.92 -6.36
N LEU A 9 -3.63 -17.70 -5.84
CA LEU A 9 -2.51 -16.86 -6.21
C LEU A 9 -1.22 -17.56 -5.75
N LYS A 10 -0.84 -18.62 -6.47
CA LYS A 10 0.46 -19.25 -6.32
C LYS A 10 1.41 -18.37 -7.11
N LEU A 11 2.05 -17.41 -6.44
CA LEU A 11 3.30 -16.82 -6.93
C LEU A 11 4.17 -17.98 -7.43
N SER A 12 4.69 -17.85 -8.66
CA SER A 12 5.63 -18.81 -9.19
C SER A 12 6.77 -19.00 -8.18
N PRO A 13 7.33 -20.21 -8.05
CA PRO A 13 8.43 -20.46 -7.12
C PRO A 13 9.56 -19.43 -7.30
N HIS A 14 9.84 -19.03 -8.54
CA HIS A 14 10.78 -17.96 -8.88
C HIS A 14 10.38 -16.59 -8.30
N GLY A 15 9.11 -16.18 -8.44
CA GLY A 15 8.65 -14.89 -7.91
C GLY A 15 8.77 -14.79 -6.39
N ARG A 16 8.52 -15.89 -5.67
CA ARG A 16 8.71 -15.94 -4.20
C ARG A 16 10.18 -15.80 -3.83
N PHE A 17 11.05 -16.50 -4.54
CA PHE A 17 12.49 -16.47 -4.31
C PHE A 17 13.07 -15.08 -4.56
N ILE A 18 12.70 -14.44 -5.67
CA ILE A 18 13.14 -13.07 -6.00
C ILE A 18 12.66 -12.08 -4.93
N SER A 19 11.40 -12.15 -4.51
CA SER A 19 10.85 -11.26 -3.48
C SER A 19 11.56 -11.42 -2.14
N LEU A 20 11.92 -12.65 -1.79
CA LEU A 20 12.61 -12.97 -0.54
C LEU A 20 14.06 -12.46 -0.57
N ILE A 21 14.78 -12.66 -1.68
CA ILE A 21 16.12 -12.10 -1.86
C ILE A 21 16.06 -10.58 -1.76
N PHE A 22 15.12 -9.95 -2.46
CA PHE A 22 14.98 -8.49 -2.44
C PHE A 22 14.72 -7.96 -1.02
N ALA A 23 13.81 -8.58 -0.27
CA ALA A 23 13.53 -8.20 1.11
C ALA A 23 14.76 -8.38 2.02
N LEU A 24 15.50 -9.48 1.88
CA LEU A 24 16.72 -9.72 2.63
C LEU A 24 17.81 -8.71 2.30
N SER A 25 18.01 -8.39 1.02
CA SER A 25 18.95 -7.35 0.59
C SER A 25 18.62 -5.99 1.19
N CYS A 26 17.33 -5.63 1.24
CA CYS A 26 16.89 -4.38 1.89
C CYS A 26 17.18 -4.39 3.38
N ILE A 27 16.91 -5.50 4.09
CA ILE A 27 17.19 -5.63 5.53
C ILE A 27 18.69 -5.51 5.81
N ILE A 28 19.52 -6.22 5.04
CA ILE A 28 20.98 -6.16 5.17
C ILE A 28 21.46 -4.72 4.96
N TYR A 29 21.03 -4.08 3.88
CA TYR A 29 21.37 -2.68 3.60
C TYR A 29 20.96 -1.74 4.74
N ALA A 30 19.70 -1.82 5.19
CA ALA A 30 19.19 -0.97 6.25
C ALA A 30 19.91 -1.19 7.59
N SER A 31 20.26 -2.45 7.90
CA SER A 31 21.01 -2.80 9.12
C SER A 31 22.45 -2.27 9.13
N GLN A 32 23.07 -2.17 7.95
CA GLN A 32 24.44 -1.64 7.80
C GLN A 32 24.48 -0.11 7.83
N ASN A 33 23.44 0.55 7.30
CA ASN A 33 23.41 1.99 7.10
C ASN A 33 22.60 2.77 8.16
N ARG A 34 21.98 2.10 9.13
CA ARG A 34 21.19 2.73 10.20
C ARG A 34 21.61 2.20 11.56
N LYS A 35 21.51 3.05 12.59
CA LYS A 35 21.72 2.62 13.98
C LYS A 35 20.66 1.61 14.37
N LEU A 36 21.05 0.60 15.14
CA LEU A 36 20.14 -0.46 15.62
C LEU A 36 18.94 0.13 16.38
N SER A 37 19.17 1.18 17.19
CA SER A 37 18.13 1.89 17.93
C SER A 37 17.05 2.46 16.99
N ASP A 38 17.47 3.12 15.92
CA ASP A 38 16.57 3.77 14.97
C ASP A 38 15.80 2.73 14.17
N PHE A 39 16.47 1.64 13.80
CA PHE A 39 15.86 0.51 13.11
C PHE A 39 14.74 -0.13 13.94
N LEU A 40 15.01 -0.45 15.21
CA LEU A 40 14.03 -1.05 16.10
C LEU A 40 12.87 -0.10 16.41
N LEU A 41 13.16 1.18 16.68
CA LEU A 41 12.14 2.17 17.01
C LEU A 41 11.17 2.38 15.84
N ASN A 42 11.69 2.59 14.62
CA ASN A 42 10.85 2.88 13.46
C ASN A 42 10.12 1.63 12.95
N SER A 43 10.75 0.45 13.01
CA SER A 43 10.04 -0.82 12.75
C SER A 43 8.90 -1.03 13.75
N GLY A 44 9.13 -0.74 15.03
CA GLY A 44 8.12 -0.79 16.09
C GLY A 44 6.95 0.16 15.86
N LYS A 45 7.20 1.40 15.39
CA LYS A 45 6.14 2.35 15.02
C LYS A 45 5.26 1.81 13.89
N ILE A 46 5.85 1.25 12.84
CA ILE A 46 5.09 0.64 11.72
C ILE A 46 4.23 -0.52 12.24
N ILE A 47 4.81 -1.39 13.06
CA ILE A 47 4.11 -2.51 13.68
C ILE A 47 2.90 -1.99 14.47
N LEU A 48 3.08 -0.98 15.32
CA LEU A 48 2.01 -0.41 16.15
C LEU A 48 0.85 0.15 15.33
N VAL A 49 1.14 0.83 14.20
CA VAL A 49 0.10 1.31 13.28
C VAL A 49 -0.70 0.13 12.69
N ILE A 50 -0.01 -0.91 12.19
CA ILE A 50 -0.66 -2.09 11.61
C ILE A 50 -1.52 -2.81 12.67
N TYR A 51 -1.01 -2.99 13.89
CA TYR A 51 -1.75 -3.56 15.00
C TYR A 51 -3.00 -2.75 15.33
N SER A 52 -2.89 -1.43 15.34
CA SER A 52 -4.03 -0.54 15.63
C SER A 52 -5.15 -0.71 14.59
N ILE A 53 -4.80 -0.77 13.30
CA ILE A 53 -5.77 -0.98 12.22
C ILE A 53 -6.46 -2.34 12.36
N ILE A 54 -5.68 -3.40 12.62
CA ILE A 54 -6.22 -4.75 12.78
C ILE A 54 -7.10 -4.86 14.02
N PHE A 55 -6.69 -4.23 15.12
CA PHE A 55 -7.46 -4.20 16.35
C PHE A 55 -8.82 -3.51 16.13
N ILE A 56 -8.83 -2.37 15.43
CA ILE A 56 -10.07 -1.67 15.06
C ILE A 56 -10.95 -2.56 14.17
N ALA A 57 -10.37 -3.20 13.14
CA ALA A 57 -11.11 -4.10 12.25
C ALA A 57 -11.72 -5.29 13.01
N LEU A 58 -10.95 -5.91 13.91
CA LEU A 58 -11.44 -6.98 14.79
C LEU A 58 -12.55 -6.48 15.70
N PHE A 59 -12.40 -5.32 16.33
CA PHE A 59 -13.41 -4.73 17.19
C PHE A 59 -14.76 -4.61 16.48
N PHE A 60 -14.78 -4.14 15.23
CA PHE A 60 -16.00 -4.07 14.43
C PHE A 60 -16.58 -5.46 14.09
N ILE A 61 -15.73 -6.43 13.76
CA ILE A 61 -16.17 -7.81 13.47
C ILE A 61 -16.82 -8.42 14.71
N VAL A 62 -16.19 -8.31 15.88
CA VAL A 62 -16.66 -8.90 17.14
C VAL A 62 -17.98 -8.26 17.57
N LYS A 63 -18.07 -6.93 17.49
CA LYS A 63 -19.32 -6.21 17.78
C LYS A 63 -20.47 -6.71 16.91
N LYS A 64 -20.19 -7.07 15.65
CA LYS A 64 -21.20 -7.57 14.71
C LYS A 64 -21.59 -9.03 14.98
N THR A 65 -20.63 -9.92 15.25
CA THR A 65 -20.91 -11.37 15.34
C THR A 65 -21.40 -11.83 16.70
N LYS A 66 -21.27 -11.02 17.77
CA LYS A 66 -21.60 -11.34 19.18
C LYS A 66 -20.96 -12.64 19.72
N ASN A 67 -20.08 -13.28 18.96
CA ASN A 67 -19.48 -14.56 19.29
C ASN A 67 -17.96 -14.43 19.19
N PHE A 68 -17.32 -14.39 20.36
CA PHE A 68 -15.90 -14.13 20.49
C PHE A 68 -15.15 -15.41 20.85
N SER A 69 -14.78 -16.18 19.83
CA SER A 69 -13.74 -17.18 19.98
C SER A 69 -12.47 -16.64 19.32
N PHE A 70 -11.41 -16.45 20.11
CA PHE A 70 -10.10 -16.06 19.57
C PHE A 70 -9.57 -17.25 18.74
N PRO A 71 -9.53 -17.15 17.40
CA PRO A 71 -9.06 -18.27 16.62
C PRO A 71 -7.53 -18.32 16.74
N LYS A 72 -6.94 -19.50 16.94
CA LYS A 72 -5.48 -19.71 16.92
C LYS A 72 -4.79 -19.07 15.69
N LYS A 73 -5.52 -18.99 14.57
CA LYS A 73 -5.10 -18.33 13.32
C LYS A 73 -4.80 -16.85 13.50
N LEU A 74 -5.52 -16.15 14.39
CA LEU A 74 -5.29 -14.73 14.65
C LEU A 74 -3.97 -14.50 15.37
N ILE A 75 -3.63 -15.33 16.36
CA ILE A 75 -2.34 -15.25 17.06
C ILE A 75 -1.18 -15.43 16.07
N ILE A 76 -1.28 -16.42 15.18
CA ILE A 76 -0.28 -16.64 14.12
C ILE A 76 -0.19 -15.42 13.19
N ALA A 77 -1.33 -14.83 12.81
CA ALA A 77 -1.34 -13.63 11.97
C ALA A 77 -0.66 -12.44 12.68
N LEU A 78 -0.93 -12.23 13.97
CA LEU A 78 -0.30 -11.17 14.77
C LEU A 78 1.22 -11.38 14.86
N LEU A 79 1.68 -12.62 15.07
CA LEU A 79 3.12 -12.93 15.08
C LEU A 79 3.77 -12.65 13.72
N LEU A 80 3.10 -12.97 12.61
CA LEU A 80 3.61 -12.67 11.26
C LEU A 80 3.75 -11.16 11.02
N ILE A 81 2.88 -10.33 11.59
CA ILE A 81 2.95 -8.87 11.46
C ILE A 81 4.21 -8.29 12.10
N VAL A 82 4.64 -8.85 13.24
CA VAL A 82 5.90 -8.44 13.88
C VAL A 82 7.08 -8.63 12.91
N ALA A 83 7.09 -9.72 12.14
CA ALA A 83 8.13 -9.95 11.14
C ALA A 83 8.04 -9.02 9.92
N LEU A 84 6.85 -8.51 9.60
CA LEU A 84 6.65 -7.58 8.48
C LEU A 84 7.18 -6.17 8.77
N GLY A 85 7.18 -5.74 10.04
CA GLY A 85 7.65 -4.40 10.44
C GLY A 85 9.06 -4.08 9.96
N PRO A 86 10.08 -4.90 10.30
CA PRO A 86 11.44 -4.73 9.82
C PRO A 86 11.56 -4.73 8.30
N ILE A 87 10.79 -5.58 7.60
CA ILE A 87 10.78 -5.65 6.14
C ILE A 87 10.30 -4.31 5.56
N TYR A 88 9.15 -3.80 6.02
CA TYR A 88 8.61 -2.53 5.55
C TYR A 88 9.53 -1.35 5.84
N TYR A 89 10.08 -1.28 7.05
CA TYR A 89 11.04 -0.23 7.41
C TYR A 89 12.27 -0.27 6.50
N SER A 90 12.85 -1.46 6.28
CA SER A 90 14.04 -1.63 5.47
C SER A 90 13.83 -1.21 4.01
N ILE A 91 12.69 -1.59 3.42
CA ILE A 91 12.31 -1.15 2.08
C ILE A 91 12.16 0.38 2.05
N GLY A 92 11.51 0.97 3.05
CA GLY A 92 11.36 2.43 3.17
C GLY A 92 12.70 3.17 3.25
N VAL A 93 13.67 2.63 4.00
CA VAL A 93 15.03 3.17 4.08
C VAL A 93 15.72 3.17 2.73
N VAL A 94 15.68 2.04 2.01
CA VAL A 94 16.29 1.92 0.67
C VAL A 94 15.65 2.92 -0.29
N ILE A 95 14.32 3.03 -0.31
CA ILE A 95 13.61 3.98 -1.17
C ILE A 95 14.01 5.42 -0.83
N ASN A 96 14.09 5.77 0.45
CA ASN A 96 14.48 7.10 0.89
C ASN A 96 15.93 7.44 0.50
N ASP A 97 16.85 6.49 0.64
CA ASP A 97 18.26 6.71 0.30
C ASP A 97 18.46 6.82 -1.22
N VAL A 98 17.74 6.01 -2.01
CA VAL A 98 17.68 6.18 -3.46
C VAL A 98 17.11 7.55 -3.83
N TYR A 99 16.04 7.99 -3.17
CA TYR A 99 15.46 9.32 -3.40
C TYR A 99 16.45 10.44 -3.10
N LEU A 100 17.14 10.38 -1.96
CA LEU A 100 18.17 11.36 -1.58
C LEU A 100 19.35 11.34 -2.56
N TYR A 101 19.75 10.16 -3.02
CA TYR A 101 20.81 10.00 -4.02
C TYR A 101 20.42 10.63 -5.37
N VAL A 102 19.19 10.39 -5.85
CA VAL A 102 18.66 10.97 -7.09
C VAL A 102 18.55 12.50 -7.03
N LYS A 103 18.31 13.06 -5.83
CA LYS A 103 18.27 14.50 -5.58
C LYS A 103 19.65 15.12 -5.39
N SER A 104 20.69 14.31 -5.14
CA SER A 104 22.02 14.82 -4.85
C SER A 104 22.61 15.53 -6.10
N PRO A 105 23.42 16.58 -5.90
CA PRO A 105 24.00 17.34 -7.01
C PRO A 105 25.04 16.54 -7.83
N THR A 106 25.35 15.31 -7.41
CA THR A 106 26.34 14.45 -8.08
C THR A 106 25.83 13.86 -9.40
N ILE A 107 24.51 13.67 -9.52
CA ILE A 107 23.90 13.14 -10.74
C ILE A 107 23.53 14.30 -11.65
N SER A 108 23.92 14.23 -12.93
CA SER A 108 23.50 15.23 -13.92
C SER A 108 21.97 15.30 -13.98
N ARG A 109 21.42 16.51 -14.20
CA ARG A 109 19.97 16.74 -14.31
C ARG A 109 19.30 15.79 -15.32
N ASN A 110 19.96 15.49 -16.45
CA ASN A 110 19.45 14.61 -17.49
C ASN A 110 19.30 13.16 -17.00
N TRP A 111 20.29 12.65 -16.29
CA TRP A 111 20.24 11.31 -15.70
C TRP A 111 19.19 11.21 -14.60
N SER A 112 19.07 12.21 -13.72
CA SER A 112 18.04 12.25 -12.68
C SER A 112 16.62 12.25 -13.28
N ALA A 113 16.40 13.05 -14.33
CA ALA A 113 15.13 13.06 -15.07
C ALA A 113 14.83 11.71 -15.73
N PHE A 114 15.82 11.11 -16.41
CA PHE A 114 15.67 9.81 -17.04
C PHE A 114 15.31 8.71 -16.04
N ILE A 115 16.06 8.60 -14.93
CA ILE A 115 15.79 7.61 -13.87
C ILE A 115 14.39 7.81 -13.30
N THR A 116 13.97 9.06 -13.08
CA THR A 116 12.64 9.37 -12.54
C THR A 116 11.53 8.92 -13.49
N VAL A 117 11.60 9.29 -14.78
CA VAL A 117 10.60 8.91 -15.79
C VAL A 117 10.55 7.39 -15.97
N PHE A 118 11.71 6.75 -16.06
CA PHE A 118 11.80 5.29 -16.19
C PHE A 118 11.21 4.57 -14.97
N SER A 119 11.48 5.07 -13.76
CA SER A 119 10.90 4.54 -12.52
C SER A 119 9.38 4.68 -12.48
N ILE A 120 8.85 5.84 -12.91
CA ILE A 120 7.40 6.07 -13.02
C ILE A 120 6.77 5.09 -14.00
N LEU A 121 7.41 4.83 -15.13
CA LEU A 121 6.92 3.87 -16.13
C LEU A 121 6.85 2.45 -15.54
N ILE A 122 7.91 1.98 -14.90
CA ILE A 122 7.93 0.65 -14.26
C ILE A 122 6.86 0.56 -13.18
N LEU A 123 6.76 1.56 -12.31
CA LEU A 123 5.75 1.59 -11.26
C LEU A 123 4.33 1.60 -11.84
N GLY A 124 4.10 2.35 -12.92
CA GLY A 124 2.84 2.38 -13.64
C GLY A 124 2.45 1.00 -14.20
N LEU A 125 3.39 0.27 -14.80
CA LEU A 125 3.17 -1.09 -15.30
C LEU A 125 2.83 -2.07 -14.17
N LEU A 126 3.55 -1.98 -13.05
CA LEU A 126 3.29 -2.82 -11.87
C LEU A 126 1.92 -2.54 -11.28
N LEU A 127 1.56 -1.26 -11.10
CA LEU A 127 0.25 -0.85 -10.59
C LEU A 127 -0.88 -1.25 -11.55
N PHE A 128 -0.65 -1.16 -12.87
CA PHE A 128 -1.59 -1.65 -13.87
C PHE A 128 -1.83 -3.16 -13.75
N TYR A 129 -0.77 -3.94 -13.58
CA TYR A 129 -0.90 -5.38 -13.34
C TYR A 129 -1.67 -5.70 -12.05
N VAL A 130 -1.41 -4.95 -10.97
CA VAL A 130 -2.17 -5.08 -9.71
C VAL A 130 -3.64 -4.74 -9.93
N ARG A 131 -3.95 -3.66 -10.66
CA ARG A 131 -5.32 -3.25 -11.01
C ARG A 131 -6.09 -4.35 -11.74
N LEU A 132 -5.43 -5.08 -12.65
CA LEU A 132 -6.07 -6.19 -13.39
C LEU A 132 -6.48 -7.35 -12.48
N LYS A 133 -5.79 -7.57 -11.36
CA LYS A 133 -6.03 -8.72 -10.47
C LYS A 133 -6.81 -8.39 -9.21
N PHE A 134 -6.63 -7.18 -8.69
CA PHE A 134 -7.17 -6.73 -7.40
C PHE A 134 -7.84 -5.37 -7.57
N ARG A 135 -8.77 -5.27 -8.52
CA ARG A 135 -9.41 -4.00 -8.91
C ARG A 135 -10.10 -3.30 -7.74
N CYS A 136 -10.73 -4.03 -6.82
CA CYS A 136 -11.40 -3.45 -5.66
C CYS A 136 -10.37 -2.88 -4.65
N VAL A 137 -9.33 -3.66 -4.32
CA VAL A 137 -8.27 -3.19 -3.42
C VAL A 137 -7.54 -1.99 -4.02
N TYR A 138 -7.25 -2.05 -5.32
CA TYR A 138 -6.65 -0.96 -6.06
C TYR A 138 -7.53 0.30 -6.01
N GLY A 139 -8.84 0.17 -6.26
CA GLY A 139 -9.77 1.29 -6.20
C GLY A 139 -9.88 1.93 -4.81
N ILE A 140 -9.89 1.11 -3.74
CA ILE A 140 -9.82 1.63 -2.36
C ILE A 140 -8.54 2.42 -2.13
N SER A 141 -7.40 1.88 -2.60
CA SER A 141 -6.12 2.57 -2.44
C SER A 141 -6.05 3.88 -3.22
N GLU A 142 -6.61 3.96 -4.43
CA GLU A 142 -6.68 5.20 -5.21
C GLU A 142 -7.53 6.25 -4.52
N ALA A 143 -8.72 5.87 -4.03
CA ALA A 143 -9.59 6.79 -3.33
C ALA A 143 -8.95 7.30 -2.03
N ALA A 144 -8.30 6.42 -1.26
CA ALA A 144 -7.59 6.80 -0.05
C ALA A 144 -6.41 7.76 -0.34
N VAL A 145 -5.61 7.47 -1.36
CA VAL A 145 -4.49 8.32 -1.78
C VAL A 145 -4.99 9.67 -2.30
N GLY A 146 -6.08 9.70 -3.08
CA GLY A 146 -6.71 10.94 -3.53
C GLY A 146 -7.17 11.82 -2.38
N ILE A 147 -7.87 11.24 -1.40
CA ILE A 147 -8.30 11.96 -0.19
C ILE A 147 -7.08 12.48 0.58
N PHE A 148 -6.06 11.65 0.78
CA PHE A 148 -4.85 12.03 1.50
C PHE A 148 -4.10 13.18 0.81
N ILE A 149 -3.94 13.14 -0.51
CA ILE A 149 -3.31 14.22 -1.29
C ILE A 149 -4.10 15.51 -1.16
N ALA A 150 -5.44 15.45 -1.29
CA ALA A 150 -6.29 16.62 -1.15
C ALA A 150 -6.18 17.22 0.27
N MET A 151 -6.29 16.38 1.31
CA MET A 151 -6.13 16.82 2.70
C MET A 151 -4.75 17.43 2.96
N HIS A 152 -3.69 16.77 2.51
CA HIS A 152 -2.33 17.27 2.67
C HIS A 152 -2.15 18.62 1.97
N LYS A 153 -2.67 18.77 0.75
CA LYS A 153 -2.57 20.03 0.01
C LYS A 153 -3.36 21.15 0.72
N VAL A 154 -4.51 20.86 1.32
CA VAL A 154 -5.31 21.86 2.05
C VAL A 154 -4.68 22.26 3.39
N ILE A 155 -4.07 21.32 4.12
CA ILE A 155 -3.49 21.59 5.45
C ILE A 155 -2.19 22.41 5.36
N PHE A 156 -1.37 22.15 4.34
CA PHE A 156 -0.02 22.70 4.24
C PHE A 156 0.12 23.84 3.20
N ILE A 157 -0.97 24.32 2.61
CA ILE A 157 -0.94 25.43 1.66
C ILE A 157 -1.04 26.77 2.39
N GLU A 158 -0.27 27.75 1.92
CA GLU A 158 -0.41 29.12 2.39
C GLU A 158 -1.71 29.74 1.84
N PRO A 159 -2.39 30.65 2.58
CA PRO A 159 -3.64 31.25 2.12
C PRO A 159 -3.54 31.94 0.74
N SER A 160 -2.38 32.52 0.41
CA SER A 160 -2.10 33.13 -0.89
C SER A 160 -2.14 32.14 -2.06
N ASP A 161 -1.85 30.87 -1.80
CA ASP A 161 -1.72 29.85 -2.85
C ASP A 161 -3.04 29.13 -3.14
N LEU A 162 -4.11 29.37 -2.37
CA LEU A 162 -5.42 28.72 -2.53
C LEU A 162 -6.09 29.00 -3.89
N LEU A 163 -5.73 30.12 -4.54
CA LEU A 163 -6.29 30.53 -5.83
C LEU A 163 -5.35 30.23 -7.00
N THR A 164 -4.24 29.51 -6.76
CA THR A 164 -3.30 29.16 -7.82
C THR A 164 -3.84 28.03 -8.70
N SER A 165 -3.50 28.07 -9.99
CA SER A 165 -3.85 26.99 -10.92
C SER A 165 -3.26 25.65 -10.48
N GLU A 166 -2.10 25.65 -9.83
CA GLU A 166 -1.48 24.43 -9.29
C GLU A 166 -2.34 23.77 -8.21
N PHE A 167 -2.92 24.57 -7.30
CA PHE A 167 -3.84 24.07 -6.28
C PHE A 167 -5.07 23.44 -6.93
N TYR A 168 -5.71 24.13 -7.88
CA TYR A 168 -6.88 23.61 -8.56
C TYR A 168 -6.59 22.32 -9.34
N ILE A 169 -5.46 22.25 -10.06
CA ILE A 169 -5.06 21.05 -10.79
C ILE A 169 -4.81 19.89 -9.81
N ALA A 170 -4.15 20.14 -8.68
CA ALA A 170 -3.90 19.13 -7.66
C ALA A 170 -5.19 18.58 -7.06
N ILE A 171 -6.12 19.47 -6.66
CA ILE A 171 -7.42 19.09 -6.10
C ILE A 171 -8.28 18.35 -7.13
N LEU A 172 -8.32 18.83 -8.37
CA LEU A 172 -9.08 18.19 -9.45
C LEU A 172 -8.52 16.80 -9.80
N THR A 173 -7.19 16.67 -9.84
CA THR A 173 -6.54 15.36 -10.04
C THR A 173 -6.86 14.43 -8.88
N ALA A 174 -6.79 14.91 -7.65
CA ALA A 174 -7.13 14.10 -6.48
C ALA A 174 -8.60 13.65 -6.48
N SER A 175 -9.54 14.55 -6.74
CA SER A 175 -10.96 14.25 -6.68
C SER A 175 -11.44 13.43 -7.88
N ILE A 176 -11.21 13.91 -9.11
CA ILE A 176 -11.75 13.28 -10.32
C ILE A 176 -10.89 12.08 -10.70
N PHE A 177 -9.56 12.24 -10.76
CA PHE A 177 -8.71 11.19 -11.33
C PHE A 177 -8.40 10.06 -10.34
N LEU A 178 -8.33 10.35 -9.03
CA LEU A 178 -8.04 9.33 -8.02
C LEU A 178 -9.32 8.86 -7.31
N VAL A 179 -10.11 9.75 -6.71
CA VAL A 179 -11.28 9.34 -5.91
C VAL A 179 -12.38 8.74 -6.78
N VAL A 180 -12.85 9.44 -7.82
CA VAL A 180 -13.93 8.92 -8.69
C VAL A 180 -13.48 7.66 -9.42
N ARG A 181 -12.26 7.62 -9.95
CA ARG A 181 -11.70 6.41 -10.58
C ARG A 181 -11.56 5.25 -9.60
N GLY A 182 -11.17 5.55 -8.36
CA GLY A 182 -11.10 4.57 -7.29
C GLY A 182 -12.46 3.93 -7.02
N PHE A 183 -13.53 4.75 -6.95
CA PHE A 183 -14.90 4.26 -6.80
C PHE A 183 -15.39 3.45 -8.00
N ASP A 184 -15.06 3.83 -9.24
CA ASP A 184 -15.36 3.02 -10.42
C ASP A 184 -14.67 1.65 -10.35
N ASN A 185 -13.37 1.62 -10.01
CA ASN A 185 -12.64 0.37 -9.84
C ASN A 185 -13.25 -0.51 -8.72
N ILE A 186 -13.70 0.08 -7.61
CA ILE A 186 -14.43 -0.64 -6.55
C ILE A 186 -15.75 -1.23 -7.10
N TYR A 187 -16.57 -0.39 -7.74
CA TYR A 187 -17.85 -0.82 -8.30
C TYR A 187 -17.68 -1.96 -9.30
N VAL A 188 -16.76 -1.81 -10.25
CA VAL A 188 -16.47 -2.81 -11.28
C VAL A 188 -15.88 -4.08 -10.67
N GLY A 189 -14.98 -3.97 -9.69
CA GLY A 189 -14.42 -5.11 -8.96
C GLY A 189 -15.44 -5.86 -8.11
N LEU A 190 -16.51 -5.20 -7.65
CA LEU A 190 -17.61 -5.82 -6.93
C LEU A 190 -18.65 -6.47 -7.85
N THR A 191 -18.93 -5.86 -9.00
CA THR A 191 -20.10 -6.22 -9.83
C THR A 191 -19.78 -7.00 -11.11
N LYS A 192 -18.67 -6.68 -11.80
CA LYS A 192 -18.39 -7.20 -13.16
C LYS A 192 -17.24 -8.19 -13.17
N GLU A 193 -16.12 -7.82 -12.55
CA GLU A 193 -14.90 -8.61 -12.50
C GLU A 193 -14.65 -9.04 -11.05
N LEU A 194 -15.60 -9.82 -10.50
CA LEU A 194 -15.66 -10.25 -9.11
C LEU A 194 -14.26 -10.50 -8.53
N ASP A 195 -13.72 -9.48 -7.86
CA ASP A 195 -12.35 -9.44 -7.38
C ASP A 195 -12.19 -10.54 -6.30
N PRO A 196 -11.09 -11.32 -6.32
CA PRO A 196 -10.89 -12.42 -5.36
C PRO A 196 -11.04 -12.00 -3.89
N VAL A 197 -10.66 -10.77 -3.56
CA VAL A 197 -10.78 -10.18 -2.22
C VAL A 197 -12.21 -9.74 -1.96
N ALA A 198 -12.84 -9.07 -2.93
CA ALA A 198 -14.23 -8.64 -2.84
C ALA A 198 -15.20 -9.83 -2.68
N GLN A 199 -15.01 -10.91 -3.44
CA GLN A 199 -15.78 -12.14 -3.32
C GLN A 199 -15.69 -12.75 -1.91
N LYS A 200 -14.47 -12.83 -1.37
CA LYS A 200 -14.25 -13.34 -0.02
C LYS A 200 -14.90 -12.46 1.03
N PHE A 201 -14.85 -11.15 0.84
CA PHE A 201 -15.53 -10.19 1.71
C PHE A 201 -17.03 -10.42 1.65
N LEU A 202 -17.68 -10.33 0.49
CA LEU A 202 -19.13 -10.54 0.34
C LEU A 202 -19.60 -11.89 0.92
N ALA A 203 -18.86 -12.98 0.69
CA ALA A 203 -19.18 -14.30 1.24
C ALA A 203 -19.14 -14.39 2.79
N ILE A 204 -18.46 -13.46 3.47
CA ILE A 204 -18.50 -13.32 4.93
C ILE A 204 -19.77 -12.59 5.37
N PHE A 205 -20.30 -11.67 4.56
CA PHE A 205 -21.50 -10.87 4.88
C PHE A 205 -22.81 -11.55 4.52
N GLU A 206 -22.81 -12.47 3.55
CA GLU A 206 -23.98 -13.28 3.16
C GLU A 206 -24.23 -14.49 4.09
N LYS A 207 -23.45 -14.64 5.16
CA LYS A 207 -23.63 -15.66 6.20
C LYS A 207 -24.09 -15.03 7.51
#